data_AF-A0A9W8KAU4-F1
#
_entry.id   AF-A0A9W8KAU4-F1
#
_cell.length_a   1.000
_cell.length_b   1.000
_cell.length_c   1.000
_cell.angle_alpha   90.00
_cell.angle_beta   90.00
_cell.angle_gamma   90.00
#
_symmetry.space_group_name_H-M   'P 1'
#
loop_
_entity.id
_entity.type
_entity.pdbx_description
1 polymer ?
#
loop_
_entity_poly.entity_id
_entity_poly.type
_entity_poly.pdbx_seq_one_letter_code
_entity_poly.pdbx_strand_id
1 'polypeptide(L)'
;MHLYLTSNSPWNTTYRTESGQVIYKAESRGLLGPRRIAISKIQPARTINLDADGKVPEEALRDAFTEIGMVEWHAVTYSKIRLYTFDKKDENETLVANFHQQHFGLVGKARPASLEVQPEFNHMADIIVITLIYIEKLRREKAGQTSD
;
A
#
# COMPACT_ATOMS: atom_id res chain seq x y z
N MET A 1 -12.20 8.51 13.57
CA MET A 1 -10.78 8.93 13.48
C MET A 1 -10.67 10.01 12.43
N HIS A 2 -10.03 11.14 12.74
CA HIS A 2 -9.81 12.25 11.82
C HIS A 2 -8.31 12.41 11.59
N LEU A 3 -7.89 12.48 10.32
CA LEU A 3 -6.48 12.52 9.92
C LEU A 3 -6.18 13.78 9.11
N TYR A 4 -5.11 14.49 9.48
CA TYR A 4 -4.61 15.68 8.80
C TYR A 4 -3.38 15.32 7.97
N LEU A 5 -3.31 15.84 6.75
CA LEU A 5 -2.21 15.61 5.84
C LEU A 5 -1.23 16.78 5.91
N THR A 6 0.07 16.48 5.91
CA THR A 6 1.12 17.52 5.85
C THR A 6 1.25 18.20 4.48
N SER A 7 0.58 17.68 3.46
CA SER A 7 0.56 18.23 2.10
C SER A 7 -0.77 17.87 1.43
N ASN A 8 -1.15 18.64 0.40
CA ASN A 8 -2.32 18.35 -0.43
C ASN A 8 -2.12 17.13 -1.36
N SER A 9 -0.93 16.50 -1.34
CA SER A 9 -0.61 15.32 -2.14
C SER A 9 -0.74 14.05 -1.28
N PRO A 10 -1.86 13.32 -1.34
CA PRO A 10 -2.12 12.18 -0.43
C PRO A 10 -1.13 11.00 -0.60
N TRP A 11 -0.33 10.99 -1.67
CA TRP A 11 0.69 9.98 -1.98
C TRP A 11 2.14 10.40 -1.67
N ASN A 12 2.35 11.60 -1.12
CA ASN A 12 3.66 12.06 -0.65
C ASN A 12 3.48 12.93 0.59
N THR A 13 3.05 12.30 1.68
CA THR A 13 2.58 12.99 2.88
C THR A 13 2.61 12.10 4.12
N THR A 14 2.52 12.72 5.29
CA THR A 14 2.24 12.04 6.56
C THR A 14 0.82 12.36 7.01
N TYR A 15 0.14 11.37 7.56
CA TYR A 15 -1.20 11.48 8.11
C TYR A 15 -1.10 11.54 9.63
N ARG A 16 -1.68 12.57 10.24
CA ARG A 16 -1.56 12.87 11.66
C ARG A 16 -2.91 12.96 12.36
N THR A 17 -2.99 12.61 13.63
CA THR A 17 -4.18 12.84 14.47
C THR A 17 -4.36 14.34 14.78
N GLU A 18 -5.49 14.69 15.38
CA GLU A 18 -5.75 16.04 15.93
C GLU A 18 -4.68 16.49 16.94
N SER A 19 -4.11 15.56 17.70
CA SER A 19 -3.01 15.82 18.65
C SER A 19 -1.64 15.97 17.98
N GLY A 20 -1.54 15.82 16.66
CA GLY A 20 -0.30 15.93 15.91
C GLY A 20 0.53 14.65 15.81
N GLN A 21 0.07 13.53 16.40
CA GLN A 21 0.76 12.24 16.29
C GLN A 21 0.67 11.71 14.85
N VAL A 22 1.81 11.38 14.25
CA VAL A 22 1.82 10.74 12.92
C VAL A 22 1.31 9.31 13.08
N ILE A 23 0.44 8.85 12.18
CA ILE A 23 -0.07 7.47 12.17
C ILE A 23 0.34 6.75 10.89
N TYR A 24 0.29 7.45 9.75
CA TYR A 24 0.65 6.89 8.46
C TYR A 24 1.63 7.79 7.71
N LYS A 25 2.37 7.17 6.79
CA LYS A 25 3.24 7.83 5.83
C LYS A 25 2.99 7.22 4.45
N ALA A 26 2.82 8.07 3.44
CA ALA A 26 2.70 7.65 2.05
C ALA A 26 3.84 8.28 1.25
N GLU A 27 4.59 7.45 0.51
CA GLU A 27 5.75 7.88 -0.28
C GLU A 27 5.70 7.31 -1.68
N SER A 28 5.85 8.17 -2.69
CA SER A 28 6.09 7.74 -4.06
C SER A 28 7.57 7.38 -4.24
N ARG A 29 7.84 6.14 -4.63
CA ARG A 29 9.17 5.62 -4.96
C ARG A 29 9.26 5.36 -6.48
N GLY A 30 10.25 5.99 -7.12
CA GLY A 30 10.63 5.76 -8.53
C GLY A 30 10.50 6.98 -9.44
N LEU A 31 11.60 7.34 -10.14
CA LEU A 31 11.63 8.38 -11.19
C LEU A 31 11.53 7.80 -12.62
N LEU A 32 12.01 6.57 -12.84
CA LEU A 32 12.05 5.87 -14.13
C LEU A 32 11.53 4.43 -13.94
N GLY A 33 10.41 4.08 -14.58
CA GLY A 33 9.75 2.77 -14.41
C GLY A 33 8.40 2.84 -13.68
N PRO A 34 7.83 1.70 -13.24
CA PRO A 34 6.53 1.66 -12.57
C PRO A 34 6.56 2.49 -11.28
N ARG A 35 5.64 3.45 -11.12
CA ARG A 35 5.58 4.26 -9.89
C ARG A 35 5.00 3.39 -8.78
N ARG A 36 5.68 3.38 -7.64
CA ARG A 36 5.24 2.64 -6.47
C ARG A 36 4.89 3.62 -5.37
N ILE A 37 3.73 3.45 -4.73
CA ILE A 37 3.40 4.22 -3.54
C ILE A 37 3.47 3.26 -2.35
N ALA A 38 4.48 3.48 -1.51
CA ALA A 38 4.63 2.78 -0.24
C ALA A 38 3.78 3.46 0.81
N ILE A 39 2.98 2.68 1.53
CA ILE A 39 2.19 3.15 2.66
C ILE A 39 2.76 2.47 3.91
N SER A 40 3.15 3.27 4.89
CA SER A 40 3.68 2.79 6.16
C SER A 40 2.81 3.28 7.32
N LYS A 41 2.71 2.49 8.38
CA LYS A 41 2.01 2.84 9.62
C LYS A 41 3.00 2.81 10.80
N ILE A 42 2.82 3.69 11.77
CA ILE A 42 3.56 3.61 13.04
C ILE A 42 3.12 2.35 13.78
N GLN A 43 4.10 1.55 14.18
CA GLN A 43 3.92 0.51 15.17
C GLN A 43 4.04 1.16 16.56
N PRO A 44 3.02 1.08 17.42
CA PRO A 44 3.18 1.52 18.81
C PRO A 44 4.32 0.71 19.42
N ALA A 45 5.23 1.39 20.14
CA ALA A 45 6.36 0.77 20.82
C ALA A 45 5.90 -0.51 21.53
N ARG A 46 6.36 -1.68 21.08
CA ARG A 46 6.06 -2.94 21.74
C ARG A 46 6.52 -2.81 23.19
N THR A 47 5.70 -3.34 24.10
CA THR A 47 5.86 -3.38 25.56
C THR A 47 7.22 -2.87 26.03
N ILE A 48 7.22 -1.69 26.65
CA ILE A 48 8.45 -1.05 27.09
C ILE A 48 9.08 -1.93 28.18
N ASN A 49 10.05 -2.76 27.79
CA ASN A 49 10.95 -3.34 28.76
C ASN A 49 11.82 -2.18 29.22
N LEU A 50 11.59 -1.73 30.45
CA LEU A 50 12.49 -0.81 31.12
C LEU A 50 13.88 -1.42 31.12
N ASP A 51 14.91 -0.62 30.83
CA ASP A 51 16.28 -1.06 31.05
C ASP A 51 16.54 -1.33 32.55
N ALA A 52 17.72 -1.87 32.86
CA ALA A 52 18.10 -2.18 34.25
C ALA A 52 18.03 -0.96 35.19
N ASP A 53 18.01 0.26 34.65
CA ASP A 53 17.96 1.53 35.37
C ASP A 53 16.52 2.12 35.44
N GLY A 54 15.51 1.40 34.95
CA GLY A 54 14.12 1.85 34.97
C GLY A 54 13.79 2.90 33.90
N LYS A 55 14.68 3.11 32.91
CA LYS A 55 14.46 4.04 31.80
C LYS A 55 13.92 3.31 30.58
N VAL A 56 13.17 4.06 29.77
CA VAL A 56 12.73 3.58 28.47
C VAL A 56 13.94 3.59 27.53
N PRO A 57 14.30 2.45 26.89
CA PRO A 57 15.37 2.44 25.89
C PRO A 57 15.06 3.47 24.81
N GLU A 58 16.02 4.33 24.46
CA GLU A 58 15.82 5.40 23.47
C GLU A 58 15.41 4.86 22.09
N GLU A 59 15.81 3.62 21.80
CA GLU A 59 15.39 2.81 20.64
C GLU A 59 13.93 2.35 20.68
N ALA A 60 13.34 2.18 21.86
CA ALA A 60 11.91 1.91 22.04
C ALA A 60 11.04 3.18 21.91
N LEU A 61 11.64 4.37 22.04
CA LEU A 61 10.96 5.65 21.78
C LEU A 61 10.89 6.01 20.30
N ARG A 62 11.62 5.28 19.44
CA ARG A 62 11.60 5.53 17.99
C ARG A 62 10.40 4.81 17.40
N ASP A 63 9.37 5.58 17.06
CA ASP A 63 8.25 5.11 16.25
C ASP A 63 8.77 4.39 14.99
N ALA A 64 8.72 3.06 14.99
CA ALA A 64 9.09 2.28 13.83
C ALA A 64 7.94 2.32 12.83
N PHE A 65 8.18 2.88 11.64
CA PHE A 65 7.25 2.78 10.53
C PHE A 65 7.41 1.41 9.87
N THR A 66 6.33 0.64 9.86
CA THR A 66 6.26 -0.63 9.12
C THR A 66 5.49 -0.38 7.82
N GLU A 67 5.98 -0.91 6.70
CA GLU A 67 5.25 -0.85 5.42
C GLU A 67 4.02 -1.77 5.50
N ILE A 68 2.83 -1.21 5.23
CA ILE A 68 1.54 -1.88 5.35
C ILE A 68 0.85 -2.07 3.99
N GLY A 69 1.44 -1.51 2.94
CA GLY A 69 0.96 -1.74 1.60
C GLY A 69 1.81 -1.03 0.56
N MET A 70 1.70 -1.54 -0.66
CA MET A 70 2.32 -1.02 -1.85
C MET A 70 1.29 -0.99 -2.97
N VAL A 71 1.11 0.17 -3.57
CA VAL A 71 0.42 0.30 -4.85
C VAL A 71 1.47 0.37 -5.94
N GLU A 72 1.56 -0.66 -6.79
CA GLU A 72 2.43 -0.66 -7.95
C GLU A 72 1.63 -0.27 -9.20
N TRP A 73 1.95 0.90 -9.74
CA TRP A 73 1.37 1.39 -10.98
C TRP A 73 2.26 1.05 -12.17
N HIS A 74 1.67 0.42 -13.19
CA HIS A 74 2.34 0.13 -14.46
C HIS A 74 1.71 0.95 -15.59
N ALA A 75 2.53 1.55 -16.45
CA ALA A 75 2.06 2.32 -17.61
C ALA A 75 1.54 1.41 -18.75
N VAL A 76 2.16 0.23 -18.92
CA VAL A 76 1.91 -0.67 -20.07
C VAL A 76 1.32 -2.02 -19.64
N THR A 77 1.62 -2.49 -18.43
CA THR A 77 1.14 -3.79 -17.91
C THR A 77 0.05 -3.61 -16.84
N TYR A 78 -0.41 -4.71 -16.24
CA TYR A 78 -1.39 -4.69 -15.15
C TYR A 78 -0.85 -4.02 -13.89
N SER A 79 -1.69 -3.24 -13.21
CA SER A 79 -1.39 -2.69 -11.90
C SER A 79 -1.44 -3.80 -10.84
N LYS A 80 -0.59 -3.72 -9.81
CA LYS A 80 -0.58 -4.69 -8.69
C LYS A 80 -0.89 -3.97 -7.39
N ILE A 81 -1.76 -4.59 -6.59
CA ILE A 81 -2.09 -4.13 -5.24
C ILE A 81 -1.48 -5.14 -4.26
N ARG A 82 -0.56 -4.68 -3.42
CA ARG A 82 -0.04 -5.46 -2.29
C ARG A 82 -0.46 -4.73 -1.03
N LEU A 83 -1.12 -5.42 -0.11
CA LEU A 83 -1.36 -4.91 1.24
C LEU A 83 -0.66 -5.88 2.18
N TYR A 84 -0.02 -5.38 3.22
CA TYR A 84 0.69 -6.21 4.18
C TYR A 84 -0.10 -6.21 5.49
N THR A 85 -0.21 -7.37 6.12
CA THR A 85 -0.85 -7.49 7.43
C THR A 85 0.19 -7.65 8.53
N PHE A 86 -0.13 -7.12 9.70
CA PHE A 86 0.78 -7.06 10.86
C PHE A 86 1.00 -8.41 11.56
N ASP A 87 0.33 -9.47 11.12
CA ASP A 87 0.11 -10.66 11.94
C ASP A 87 1.11 -11.80 11.69
N LYS A 88 2.24 -11.53 11.03
CA LYS A 88 3.33 -12.50 10.96
C LYS A 88 4.59 -11.95 11.59
N LYS A 89 5.06 -12.73 12.58
CA LYS A 89 6.35 -12.66 13.25
C LYS A 89 7.55 -12.80 12.28
N ASP A 90 7.27 -13.11 11.01
CA ASP A 90 8.22 -13.17 9.92
C ASP A 90 7.89 -12.06 8.92
N GLU A 91 8.92 -11.35 8.45
CA GLU A 91 8.92 -10.25 7.49
C GLU A 91 8.43 -10.64 6.07
N ASN A 92 7.53 -11.62 5.97
CA ASN A 92 7.03 -12.14 4.72
C ASN A 92 5.89 -11.27 4.20
N GLU A 93 6.18 -10.52 3.14
CA GLU A 93 5.21 -9.84 2.29
C GLU A 93 4.03 -10.78 1.96
N THR A 94 2.86 -10.51 2.50
CA THR A 94 1.64 -11.26 2.16
C THR A 94 0.93 -10.57 1.02
N LEU A 95 0.65 -11.28 -0.07
CA LEU A 95 -0.14 -10.75 -1.18
C LEU A 95 -1.63 -10.78 -0.80
N VAL A 96 -2.38 -9.67 -0.86
CA VAL A 96 -3.82 -9.74 -0.55
C VAL A 96 -4.70 -10.05 -1.74
N ALA A 97 -4.30 -9.58 -2.93
CA ALA A 97 -5.06 -9.77 -4.13
C ALA A 97 -4.17 -9.67 -5.37
N ASN A 98 -4.56 -10.40 -6.43
CA ASN A 98 -3.87 -10.41 -7.71
C ASN A 98 -4.87 -10.09 -8.83
N PHE A 99 -4.60 -9.02 -9.58
CA PHE A 99 -5.39 -8.69 -10.75
C PHE A 99 -4.77 -9.30 -12.00
N HIS A 100 -5.54 -10.12 -12.68
CA HIS A 100 -5.20 -10.71 -13.97
C HIS A 100 -5.94 -9.96 -15.07
N GLN A 101 -5.19 -9.27 -15.93
CA GLN A 101 -5.76 -8.67 -17.14
C GLN A 101 -6.28 -9.75 -18.10
N GLN A 102 -7.33 -9.37 -18.83
CA GLN A 102 -7.89 -10.18 -19.90
C GLN A 102 -6.81 -10.51 -20.93
N HIS A 103 -6.81 -11.77 -21.38
CA HIS A 103 -5.91 -12.25 -22.41
C HIS A 103 -6.75 -12.75 -23.60
N PHE A 104 -6.53 -12.17 -24.79
CA PHE A 104 -7.32 -12.47 -25.99
C PHE A 104 -6.85 -13.72 -26.77
N GLY A 105 -5.83 -14.41 -26.26
CA GLY A 105 -5.39 -15.68 -26.82
C GLY A 105 -4.41 -15.58 -28.01
N LEU A 106 -3.84 -14.40 -28.26
CA LEU A 106 -2.83 -14.22 -29.32
C LEU A 106 -1.49 -14.89 -28.96
N VAL A 107 -1.16 -14.97 -27.67
CA VAL A 107 0.02 -15.69 -27.14
C VAL A 107 -0.40 -16.51 -25.92
N GLY A 108 -1.07 -17.64 -26.13
CA GLY A 108 -1.55 -18.53 -25.06
C GLY A 108 -3.07 -18.65 -24.97
N LYS A 109 -3.60 -19.27 -23.91
CA LYS A 109 -5.06 -19.48 -23.78
C LYS A 109 -5.78 -18.16 -23.52
N ALA A 110 -6.95 -17.99 -24.14
CA ALA A 110 -7.82 -16.87 -23.83
C ALA A 110 -8.33 -16.99 -22.38
N ARG A 111 -8.34 -15.89 -21.63
CA ARG A 111 -8.91 -15.83 -20.28
C ARG A 111 -9.57 -14.48 -20.01
N PRO A 112 -10.73 -14.45 -19.34
CA PRO A 112 -11.33 -13.20 -18.90
C PRO A 112 -10.42 -12.50 -17.89
N ALA A 113 -10.63 -11.20 -17.71
CA ALA A 113 -10.01 -10.51 -16.58
C ALA A 113 -10.56 -11.09 -15.27
N SER A 114 -9.70 -11.25 -14.27
CA SER A 114 -10.10 -11.73 -12.94
C SER A 114 -9.33 -11.02 -11.85
N LEU A 115 -9.96 -10.89 -10.69
CA LEU A 115 -9.33 -10.43 -9.45
C LEU A 115 -9.42 -11.58 -8.45
N GLU A 116 -8.27 -12.12 -8.07
CA GLU A 116 -8.17 -13.13 -7.03
C GLU A 116 -7.87 -12.43 -5.71
N VAL A 117 -8.72 -12.60 -4.69
CA VAL A 117 -8.50 -12.11 -3.32
C VAL A 117 -8.21 -13.32 -2.45
N GLN A 118 -7.16 -13.28 -1.61
CA GLN A 118 -6.88 -14.42 -0.74
C GLN A 118 -8.02 -14.58 0.28
N PRO A 119 -8.40 -15.83 0.63
CA PRO A 119 -9.53 -16.11 1.51
C PRO A 119 -9.49 -15.33 2.84
N GLU A 120 -8.30 -15.15 3.40
CA GLU A 120 -8.04 -14.43 4.65
C GLU A 120 -8.47 -12.96 4.58
N PHE A 121 -8.49 -12.37 3.38
CA PHE A 121 -8.81 -10.96 3.13
C PHE A 121 -10.13 -10.75 2.42
N ASN A 122 -11.00 -11.76 2.35
CA ASN A 122 -12.35 -11.62 1.79
C ASN A 122 -13.15 -10.49 2.46
N HIS A 123 -12.92 -10.25 3.75
CA HIS A 123 -13.52 -9.15 4.50
C HIS A 123 -13.08 -7.74 4.03
N MET A 124 -12.04 -7.65 3.20
CA MET A 124 -11.54 -6.43 2.56
C MET A 124 -11.89 -6.36 1.07
N ALA A 125 -12.64 -7.32 0.52
CA ALA A 125 -12.86 -7.43 -0.92
C ALA A 125 -13.41 -6.13 -1.54
N ASP A 126 -14.37 -5.47 -0.87
CA ASP A 126 -14.98 -4.23 -1.38
C ASP A 126 -13.95 -3.11 -1.57
N ILE A 127 -13.09 -2.88 -0.55
CA ILE A 127 -12.06 -1.83 -0.65
C ILE A 127 -10.97 -2.19 -1.65
N ILE A 128 -10.65 -3.48 -1.80
CA ILE A 128 -9.72 -3.96 -2.83
C ILE A 128 -10.27 -3.69 -4.23
N VAL A 129 -11.56 -4.00 -4.47
CA VAL A 129 -12.23 -3.76 -5.77
C VAL A 129 -12.28 -2.26 -6.08
N ILE A 130 -12.67 -1.42 -5.12
CA ILE A 130 -12.71 0.05 -5.32
C ILE A 130 -11.31 0.59 -5.65
N THR A 131 -10.29 0.13 -4.92
CA THR A 131 -8.89 0.52 -5.14
C THR A 131 -8.43 0.12 -6.53
N LEU A 132 -8.72 -1.11 -6.98
CA LEU A 132 -8.40 -1.57 -8.33
C LEU A 132 -9.06 -0.70 -9.41
N ILE A 133 -10.37 -0.43 -9.28
CA ILE A 133 -11.12 0.40 -10.23
C ILE A 133 -10.48 1.78 -10.34
N TYR A 134 -10.17 2.41 -9.20
CA TYR A 134 -9.56 3.74 -9.17
C TYR A 134 -8.19 3.76 -9.85
N ILE A 135 -7.32 2.79 -9.54
CA ILE A 135 -5.99 2.71 -10.14
C ILE A 135 -6.06 2.45 -11.66
N GLU A 136 -6.92 1.53 -12.11
CA GLU A 136 -7.05 1.22 -13.53
C GLU A 136 -7.70 2.37 -14.33
N LYS A 137 -8.63 3.13 -13.72
CA LYS A 137 -9.15 4.37 -14.30
C LYS A 137 -8.03 5.38 -14.52
N LEU A 138 -7.23 5.67 -13.50
CA LEU A 138 -6.10 6.59 -13.59
C LEU A 138 -5.07 6.16 -14.63
N ARG A 139 -4.84 4.84 -14.78
CA ARG A 139 -3.95 4.30 -15.82
C ARG A 139 -4.47 4.62 -17.22
N ARG A 140 -5.77 4.43 -17.48
CA ARG A 140 -6.38 4.69 -18.79
C ARG A 140 -6.41 6.17 -19.14
N GLU A 141 -6.73 7.04 -18.18
CA GLU A 141 -6.73 8.50 -18.40
C GLU A 141 -5.34 9.01 -18.80
N LYS A 142 -4.28 8.54 -18.14
CA LYS A 142 -2.90 8.90 -18.51
C LYS A 142 -2.47 8.33 -19.86
N ALA A 143 -2.88 7.11 -20.21
CA ALA A 143 -2.57 6.53 -21.52
C ALA A 143 -3.26 7.31 -22.66
N GLY A 144 -4.48 7.78 -22.44
CA GLY A 144 -5.21 8.63 -23.40
C GLY A 144 -4.60 10.02 -23.57
N GLN A 145 -3.98 10.58 -22.53
CA GLN A 145 -3.28 11.88 -22.60
C GLN A 145 -1.94 11.84 -23.34
N THR A 146 -1.34 10.66 -23.54
CA THR A 146 -0.10 10.48 -24.31
C THR A 146 -0.33 10.22 -25.81
N SER A 147 -1.58 10.32 -26.28
CA SER A 147 -1.95 10.09 -27.69
C SER A 147 -2.31 11.35 -28.48
N ASP A 148 -2.13 12.54 -27.88
CA ASP A 148 -2.11 13.86 -28.55
C ASP A 148 -0.67 14.43 -28.51
#